data_AF-A0A550H7K2-F1
#
_entry.id   AF-A0A550H7K2-F1
#
_cell.length_a   1.000
_cell.length_b   1.000
_cell.length_c   1.000
_cell.angle_alpha   90.00
_cell.angle_beta   90.00
_cell.angle_gamma   90.00
#
_symmetry.space_group_name_H-M   'P 1'
#
loop_
_entity.id
_entity.type
_entity.pdbx_description
1 polymer ?
#
loop_
_entity_poly.entity_id
_entity_poly.type
_entity_poly.pdbx_seq_one_letter_code
_entity_poly.pdbx_strand_id
1 'polypeptide(L)'
;MHQSRGNSNLIMTLEADARIGLSVTDKDGKYLGKIFDIFGPVDTPYASIKLSEGVELGKVEGKPIYLGKPPVKKKKRDKKVRRSR
;
A
#
# COMPACT_ATOMS: atom_id res chain seq x y z
N MET A 1 1.62 -10.48 13.92
CA MET A 1 1.55 -9.08 13.43
C MET A 1 2.11 -8.19 14.53
N HIS A 2 3.01 -7.24 14.23
CA HIS A 2 3.66 -6.36 15.21
C HIS A 2 3.44 -4.89 14.84
N GLN A 3 3.08 -4.07 15.82
CA GLN A 3 2.81 -2.64 15.64
C GLN A 3 4.06 -1.82 15.99
N SER A 4 4.60 -1.03 15.06
CA SER A 4 5.63 -0.03 15.39
C SER A 4 4.97 1.21 16.00
N ARG A 5 5.18 1.43 17.30
CA ARG A 5 4.61 2.52 18.12
C ARG A 5 4.88 3.95 17.60
N GLY A 6 5.85 4.13 16.69
CA GLY A 6 6.28 5.46 16.22
C GLY A 6 5.76 5.89 14.84
N ASN A 7 5.28 4.96 14.00
CA ASN A 7 5.05 5.26 12.57
C ASN A 7 3.78 4.66 11.94
N SER A 8 2.90 4.03 12.74
CA SER A 8 1.63 3.44 12.26
C SER A 8 1.77 2.59 10.98
N ASN A 9 2.93 1.95 10.82
CA ASN A 9 3.19 1.02 9.72
C ASN A 9 2.76 -0.38 10.12
N LEU A 10 2.12 -1.06 9.19
CA LEU A 10 1.67 -2.44 9.34
C LEU A 10 2.76 -3.39 8.85
N ILE A 11 3.22 -4.30 9.71
CA ILE A 11 4.25 -5.29 9.36
C ILE A 11 3.57 -6.65 9.11
N MET A 12 3.77 -7.23 7.93
CA MET A 12 3.21 -8.52 7.55
C MET A 12 4.19 -9.37 6.77
N THR A 13 4.06 -10.69 6.90
CA THR A 13 4.76 -11.67 6.07
C THR A 13 4.23 -11.62 4.64
N LEU A 14 5.14 -11.75 3.68
CA LEU A 14 4.81 -11.90 2.27
C LEU A 14 4.84 -13.38 1.90
N GLU A 15 3.74 -13.85 1.31
CA GLU A 15 3.66 -15.19 0.70
C GLU A 15 3.99 -15.16 -0.80
N ALA A 16 4.11 -13.97 -1.37
CA ALA A 16 4.34 -13.74 -2.79
C ALA A 16 5.30 -12.58 -3.02
N ASP A 17 5.92 -12.56 -4.20
CA ASP A 17 6.80 -11.48 -4.61
C ASP A 17 6.08 -10.13 -4.59
N ALA A 18 6.58 -9.25 -3.75
CA ALA A 18 6.12 -7.87 -3.64
C ALA A 18 7.24 -6.91 -3.98
N ARG A 19 6.86 -5.68 -4.33
CA ARG A 19 7.76 -4.57 -4.70
C ARG A 19 7.40 -3.36 -3.87
N ILE A 20 8.42 -2.61 -3.47
CA ILE A 20 8.24 -1.33 -2.78
C ILE A 20 7.38 -0.41 -3.66
N GLY A 21 6.40 0.25 -3.05
CA GLY A 21 5.44 1.12 -3.73
C GLY A 21 4.21 0.43 -4.32
N LEU A 22 4.12 -0.91 -4.27
CA LEU A 22 2.88 -1.61 -4.64
C LEU A 22 1.72 -1.20 -3.74
N SER A 23 0.53 -1.19 -4.31
CA SER A 23 -0.70 -0.85 -3.60
C SER A 23 -1.25 -2.05 -2.86
N VAL A 24 -1.70 -1.79 -1.65
CA VAL A 24 -2.32 -2.80 -0.77
C VAL A 24 -3.81 -2.49 -0.68
N THR A 25 -4.62 -3.51 -0.92
CA THR A 25 -6.08 -3.41 -0.87
C THR A 25 -6.66 -4.42 0.11
N ASP A 26 -7.86 -4.13 0.60
CA ASP A 26 -8.68 -5.11 1.34
C ASP A 26 -9.33 -6.11 0.36
N LYS A 27 -10.03 -7.12 0.88
CA LYS A 27 -10.80 -8.11 0.11
C LYS A 27 -11.80 -7.47 -0.85
N ASP A 28 -12.40 -6.35 -0.46
CA ASP A 28 -13.37 -5.60 -1.27
C ASP A 28 -12.69 -4.70 -2.33
N GLY A 29 -11.36 -4.78 -2.50
CA GLY A 29 -10.60 -3.93 -3.42
C GLY A 29 -10.40 -2.50 -2.93
N LYS A 30 -10.77 -2.20 -1.67
CA LYS A 30 -10.58 -0.88 -1.07
C LYS A 30 -9.10 -0.62 -0.82
N TYR A 31 -8.60 0.50 -1.30
CA TYR A 31 -7.19 0.90 -1.09
C TYR A 31 -6.91 1.17 0.39
N LEU A 32 -5.95 0.44 0.94
CA LEU A 32 -5.50 0.56 2.33
C LEU A 32 -4.21 1.38 2.44
N GLY A 33 -3.33 1.30 1.44
CA GLY A 33 -2.03 1.94 1.48
C GLY A 33 -1.05 1.37 0.47
N LYS A 34 0.24 1.51 0.76
CA LYS A 34 1.31 1.00 -0.09
C LYS A 34 2.44 0.37 0.70
N ILE A 35 3.16 -0.54 0.06
CA ILE A 35 4.39 -1.12 0.62
C ILE A 35 5.44 0.00 0.69
N PHE A 36 5.93 0.24 1.90
CA PHE A 36 6.98 1.18 2.21
C PHE A 36 8.36 0.53 2.18
N ASP A 37 8.46 -0.68 2.73
CA ASP A 37 9.74 -1.40 2.84
C ASP A 37 9.53 -2.92 2.82
N ILE A 38 10.56 -3.67 2.44
CA ILE A 38 10.60 -5.14 2.45
C ILE A 38 11.92 -5.57 3.09
N PHE A 39 11.85 -6.37 4.15
CA PHE A 39 12.99 -6.75 4.97
C PHE A 39 12.82 -8.16 5.56
N GLY A 40 13.88 -8.70 6.16
CA GLY A 40 13.86 -10.01 6.81
C GLY A 40 14.38 -11.16 5.95
N PRO A 41 14.06 -12.42 6.31
CA PRO A 41 14.57 -13.61 5.64
C PRO A 41 14.18 -13.64 4.16
N VAL A 42 15.09 -14.13 3.32
CA VAL A 42 14.85 -14.21 1.86
C VAL A 42 13.73 -15.19 1.53
N ASP A 43 13.59 -16.27 2.31
CA ASP A 43 12.55 -17.28 2.10
C ASP A 43 11.15 -16.80 2.52
N THR A 44 11.07 -15.95 3.55
CA THR A 44 9.82 -15.43 4.12
C THR A 44 9.96 -13.95 4.48
N PRO A 45 10.02 -13.06 3.48
CA PRO A 45 10.24 -11.65 3.73
C PRO A 45 9.04 -11.01 4.43
N TYR A 46 9.31 -9.97 5.21
CA TYR A 46 8.32 -9.10 5.81
C TYR A 46 8.20 -7.80 5.01
N ALA A 47 6.99 -7.26 4.90
CA ALA A 47 6.72 -5.96 4.33
C ALA A 47 6.24 -4.97 5.40
N SER A 48 6.79 -3.75 5.36
CA SER A 48 6.23 -2.59 6.04
C SER A 48 5.24 -1.90 5.11
N ILE A 49 4.01 -1.71 5.55
CA ILE A 49 2.96 -1.06 4.76
C ILE A 49 2.60 0.25 5.44
N LYS A 50 2.70 1.32 4.66
CA LYS A 50 2.25 2.64 5.05
C LYS A 50 0.77 2.78 4.69
N LEU A 51 -0.08 2.83 5.71
CA LEU A 51 -1.51 3.04 5.51
C LEU A 51 -1.79 4.47 5.02
N SER A 52 -2.88 4.61 4.27
CA SER A 52 -3.39 5.90 3.82
C SER A 52 -4.06 6.65 4.97
N GLU A 53 -4.10 7.98 4.88
CA GLU A 53 -4.84 8.83 5.81
C GLU A 53 -6.31 8.40 5.92
N GLY A 54 -6.80 8.22 7.14
CA GLY A 54 -8.16 7.76 7.43
C GLY A 54 -8.35 6.24 7.50
N VAL A 55 -7.31 5.44 7.27
CA VAL A 55 -7.35 3.99 7.49
C VAL A 55 -6.83 3.68 8.90
N GLU A 56 -7.74 3.29 9.79
CA GLU A 56 -7.41 2.91 11.17
C GLU A 56 -6.76 1.53 11.21
N LEU A 57 -5.60 1.42 11.87
CA LEU A 57 -4.85 0.16 12.00
C LEU A 57 -5.71 -0.97 12.57
N GLY A 58 -6.50 -0.69 13.61
CA GLY A 58 -7.33 -1.70 14.29
C GLY A 58 -8.42 -2.32 13.40
N LYS A 59 -8.77 -1.70 12.27
CA LYS A 59 -9.71 -2.28 11.29
C LYS A 59 -9.04 -3.21 10.29
N VAL A 60 -7.72 -3.08 10.12
CA VAL A 60 -6.89 -3.82 9.17
C VAL A 60 -6.12 -4.95 9.89
N GLU A 61 -5.91 -4.80 11.20
CA GLU A 61 -5.25 -5.79 12.04
C GLU A 61 -6.00 -7.14 12.01
N GLY A 62 -5.29 -8.22 11.68
CA GLY A 62 -5.86 -9.57 11.62
C GLY A 62 -6.67 -9.92 10.37
N LYS A 63 -6.80 -9.01 9.38
CA LYS A 63 -7.48 -9.31 8.10
C LYS A 63 -6.49 -9.63 6.98
N PRO A 64 -6.85 -10.55 6.06
CA PRO A 64 -6.04 -10.78 4.86
C PRO A 64 -6.06 -9.53 3.99
N ILE A 65 -4.87 -9.06 3.63
CA ILE A 65 -4.67 -8.00 2.66
C ILE A 65 -4.29 -8.59 1.31
N TYR A 66 -4.53 -7.83 0.25
CA TYR A 66 -4.25 -8.27 -1.11
C TYR A 66 -3.29 -7.29 -1.78
N LEU A 67 -2.36 -7.85 -2.56
CA LEU A 67 -1.52 -7.08 -3.46
C LEU A 67 -2.37 -6.67 -4.66
N GLY A 68 -2.73 -5.39 -4.71
CA GLY A 68 -3.56 -4.83 -5.76
C GLY A 68 -2.72 -4.17 -6.84
N LYS A 69 -3.25 -4.12 -8.06
CA LYS A 69 -2.76 -3.13 -9.03
C LYS A 69 -3.05 -1.74 -8.46
N PRO A 70 -2.10 -0.79 -8.54
CA PRO A 70 -2.37 0.56 -8.09
C PRO A 70 -3.66 1.07 -8.73
N PRO A 71 -4.52 1.79 -7.99
CA PRO A 71 -5.66 2.45 -8.62
C PRO A 71 -5.07 3.26 -9.76
N VAL A 72 -5.55 2.99 -10.98
CA VAL A 72 -5.07 3.69 -12.18
C VAL A 72 -5.36 5.15 -11.94
N LYS A 73 -4.36 5.89 -11.41
CA LYS A 73 -4.43 7.34 -11.33
C LYS A 73 -4.61 7.76 -12.77
N LYS A 74 -5.84 8.10 -13.15
CA LYS A 74 -6.11 8.80 -14.41
C LYS A 74 -5.18 10.00 -14.35
N LYS A 75 -4.03 9.92 -15.05
CA LYS A 75 -3.18 11.09 -15.29
C LYS A 75 -4.15 12.13 -15.79
N LYS A 76 -4.46 13.15 -14.98
CA LYS A 76 -5.02 14.39 -15.50
C LYS A 76 -3.95 14.86 -16.48
N ARG A 77 -4.12 14.50 -17.75
CA ARG A 77 -3.42 15.19 -18.83
C ARG A 77 -3.82 16.63 -18.59
N ASP A 78 -2.88 17.45 -18.15
CA ASP A 78 -3.01 18.90 -18.22
C ASP A 78 -3.29 19.23 -19.68
N LYS A 79 -4.57 19.22 -20.06
CA LYS A 79 -5.06 19.95 -21.21
C LYS A 79 -4.91 21.41 -20.81
N LYS A 80 -3.68 21.92 -20.87
CA LYS A 80 -3.45 23.35 -21.04
C LYS A 80 -3.93 23.66 -22.46
N VAL A 81 -5.24 23.83 -22.54
CA VAL A 81 -5.97 24.36 -23.68
C VAL A 81 -5.35 25.72 -24.01
N ARG A 82 -4.74 25.79 -25.20
CA ARG A 82 -4.80 26.86 -26.20
C ARG A 82 -5.04 28.28 -25.68
N ARG A 83 -4.14 29.22 -26.01
CA ARG A 83 -4.52 30.56 -26.51
C ARG A 83 -3.40 31.16 -27.36
N SER A 84 -3.79 31.48 -28.58
CA SER A 84 -3.15 32.28 -29.63
C SER A 84 -2.33 33.48 -29.17
N ARG A 85 -1.16 33.68 -29.78
CA ARG A 85 -0.80 34.88 -30.57
C ARG A 85 0.52 34.65 -31.28
#